data_AF-A0A9P7C1F5-F1
#
_entry.id   AF-A0A9P7C1F5-F1
#
_cell.length_a   1.000
_cell.length_b   1.000
_cell.length_c   1.000
_cell.angle_alpha   90.00
_cell.angle_beta   90.00
_cell.angle_gamma   90.00
#
_symmetry.space_group_name_H-M   'P 1'
#
loop_
_entity.id
_entity.type
_entity.pdbx_description
1 polymer ?
#
loop_
_entity_poly.entity_id
_entity_poly.type
_entity_poly.pdbx_seq_one_letter_code
_entity_poly.pdbx_strand_id
1 'polypeptide(L)'
;MQQAGFHIHERGDCSAVDASSAGNHFNPGGAAHGRAGTCKHHLGDMDNLRADAQGRANVDIHLKGVTLGGGAATDIAGRALVVHANADDYRSQPAGNAGVRIACGVIRVVR
;
A
#
# COMPACT_ATOMS: atom_id res chain seq x y z
N MET A 1 2.02 11.65 17.41
CA MET A 1 2.41 11.02 16.13
C MET A 1 1.21 10.28 15.60
N GLN A 2 0.76 10.59 14.40
CA GLN A 2 -0.37 9.93 13.76
C GLN A 2 0.16 8.76 12.92
N GLN A 3 -0.52 7.62 12.97
CA GLN A 3 -0.23 6.46 12.12
C GLN A 3 -1.28 6.33 11.02
N ALA A 4 -0.85 5.88 9.85
CA ALA A 4 -1.70 5.68 8.67
C ALA A 4 -1.29 4.42 7.92
N GLY A 5 -2.27 3.59 7.55
CA GLY A 5 -2.07 2.42 6.70
C GLY A 5 -1.53 2.82 5.34
N PHE A 6 -0.67 1.98 4.79
CA PHE A 6 0.09 2.31 3.59
C PHE A 6 0.30 1.08 2.73
N HIS A 7 -0.32 1.08 1.55
CA HIS A 7 -0.39 -0.13 0.74
C HIS A 7 -0.18 0.17 -0.74
N ILE A 8 0.44 -0.78 -1.44
CA ILE A 8 0.37 -0.84 -2.90
C ILE A 8 -0.96 -1.51 -3.25
N HIS A 9 -1.76 -0.83 -4.07
CA HIS A 9 -3.01 -1.31 -4.63
C HIS A 9 -2.83 -1.82 -6.05
N GLU A 10 -3.69 -2.74 -6.46
CA GLU A 10 -3.49 -3.53 -7.68
C GLU A 10 -3.64 -2.73 -8.99
N ARG A 11 -4.37 -1.61 -9.00
CA ARG A 11 -4.56 -0.77 -10.19
C ARG A 11 -3.92 0.60 -10.01
N GLY A 12 -3.12 1.05 -10.97
CA GLY A 12 -2.62 2.43 -11.04
C GLY A 12 -3.66 3.42 -11.55
N ASP A 13 -4.81 3.44 -10.88
CA ASP A 13 -5.93 4.31 -11.21
C ASP A 13 -6.37 5.07 -9.97
N CYS A 14 -6.08 6.37 -9.93
CA CYS A 14 -6.48 7.29 -8.87
C CYS A 14 -7.58 8.26 -9.35
N SER A 15 -8.37 7.89 -10.35
CA SER A 15 -9.43 8.75 -10.91
C SER A 15 -10.63 8.93 -9.97
N ALA A 16 -10.91 7.96 -9.11
CA ALA A 16 -11.95 8.11 -8.09
C ALA A 16 -11.45 9.00 -6.95
N VAL A 17 -12.30 9.95 -6.52
CA VAL A 17 -11.99 10.89 -5.42
C VAL A 17 -11.67 10.18 -4.11
N ASP A 18 -12.30 9.04 -3.86
CA ASP A 18 -12.07 8.19 -2.69
C ASP A 18 -10.99 7.11 -2.92
N ALA A 19 -10.26 7.20 -4.03
CA ALA A 19 -9.26 6.23 -4.49
C ALA A 19 -9.76 4.78 -4.64
N SER A 20 -11.07 4.53 -4.70
CA SER A 20 -11.64 3.19 -4.90
C SER A 20 -11.23 2.56 -6.24
N SER A 21 -11.00 3.39 -7.27
CA SER A 21 -10.48 3.00 -8.59
C SER A 21 -9.17 2.23 -8.51
N ALA A 22 -8.34 2.45 -7.48
CA ALA A 22 -7.08 1.73 -7.28
C ALA A 22 -7.26 0.23 -7.02
N GLY A 23 -8.48 -0.23 -6.68
CA GLY A 23 -8.78 -1.63 -6.42
C GLY A 23 -8.38 -2.09 -5.02
N ASN A 24 -8.12 -3.37 -4.85
CA ASN A 24 -7.69 -3.97 -3.59
C ASN A 24 -6.16 -3.86 -3.41
N HIS A 25 -5.65 -4.31 -2.26
CA HIS A 25 -4.21 -4.44 -2.05
C HIS A 25 -3.61 -5.36 -3.12
N PHE A 26 -2.40 -5.05 -3.56
CA PHE A 26 -1.69 -5.87 -4.54
C PHE A 26 -1.32 -7.23 -3.93
N ASN A 27 -1.96 -8.29 -4.41
CA ASN A 27 -1.84 -9.63 -3.83
C ASN A 27 -1.75 -10.73 -4.90
N PRO A 28 -0.65 -10.79 -5.67
CA PRO A 28 -0.49 -11.79 -6.73
C PRO A 28 -0.38 -13.22 -6.19
N GLY A 29 -0.02 -13.39 -4.91
CA GLY A 29 0.12 -14.67 -4.24
C GLY A 29 -1.13 -15.18 -3.53
N GLY A 30 -2.24 -14.43 -3.54
CA GLY A 30 -3.49 -14.83 -2.88
C GLY A 30 -3.37 -15.05 -1.37
N ALA A 31 -2.51 -14.30 -0.70
CA ALA A 31 -2.34 -14.36 0.76
C ALA A 31 -3.52 -13.66 1.48
N ALA A 32 -3.69 -13.93 2.76
CA ALA A 32 -4.47 -13.05 3.63
C ALA A 32 -3.67 -11.77 3.92
N HIS A 33 -4.35 -10.69 4.28
CA HIS A 33 -3.70 -9.47 4.75
C HIS A 33 -2.92 -9.72 6.04
N GLY A 34 -1.78 -9.03 6.21
CA GLY A 34 -1.00 -9.09 7.43
C GLY A 34 0.17 -8.11 7.45
N ARG A 35 1.03 -8.20 8.47
CA ARG A 35 2.20 -7.33 8.58
C ARG A 35 3.31 -7.73 7.60
N ALA A 36 3.83 -6.77 6.86
CA ALA A 36 4.99 -6.95 6.00
C ALA A 36 6.19 -7.58 6.74
N GLY A 37 6.86 -8.54 6.10
CA GLY A 37 8.04 -9.19 6.67
C GLY A 37 7.76 -10.21 7.79
N THR A 38 6.49 -10.50 8.08
CA THR A 38 6.08 -11.56 9.01
C THR A 38 5.59 -12.80 8.26
N CYS A 39 4.51 -13.44 8.74
CA CYS A 39 3.84 -14.57 8.09
C CYS A 39 3.23 -14.15 6.73
N LYS A 40 2.30 -14.95 6.17
CA LYS A 40 1.59 -14.61 4.92
C LYS A 40 0.91 -13.24 5.05
N HIS A 41 1.21 -12.34 4.11
CA HIS A 41 0.64 -11.01 3.95
C HIS A 41 0.46 -10.71 2.44
N HIS A 42 -0.33 -9.70 2.06
CA HIS A 42 -0.38 -9.27 0.67
C HIS A 42 0.97 -8.68 0.25
N LEU A 43 1.37 -8.85 -1.02
CA LEU A 43 2.66 -8.30 -1.49
C LEU A 43 2.71 -6.76 -1.42
N GLY A 44 1.56 -6.10 -1.47
CA GLY A 44 1.42 -4.67 -1.30
C GLY A 44 1.26 -4.18 0.15
N ASP A 45 1.21 -5.07 1.15
CA ASP A 45 1.14 -4.67 2.56
C ASP A 45 2.50 -4.05 3.00
N MET A 46 2.47 -2.96 3.76
CA MET A 46 3.66 -2.27 4.28
C MET A 46 3.45 -1.86 5.75
N ASP A 47 4.53 -1.49 6.44
CA ASP A 47 4.39 -0.88 7.77
C ASP A 47 3.72 0.51 7.66
N ASN A 48 2.91 0.84 8.67
CA ASN A 48 2.23 2.13 8.81
C ASN A 48 3.19 3.32 8.67
N LEU A 49 2.73 4.37 7.98
CA LEU A 49 3.38 5.67 8.01
C LEU A 49 3.32 6.27 9.42
N ARG A 50 4.34 7.03 9.78
CA ARG A 50 4.39 7.80 11.03
C ARG A 50 4.57 9.27 10.70
N ALA A 51 3.52 10.04 10.92
CA ALA A 51 3.56 11.48 10.77
C ALA A 51 4.00 12.16 12.09
N ASP A 52 4.83 13.19 11.95
CA ASP A 52 5.20 14.11 13.03
C ASP A 52 4.00 14.98 13.48
N ALA A 53 4.24 15.89 14.42
CA ALA A 53 3.20 16.79 14.93
C ALA A 53 2.67 17.79 13.88
N GLN A 54 3.39 17.96 12.77
CA GLN A 54 3.06 18.83 11.66
C GLN A 54 2.38 18.06 10.52
N GLY A 55 2.13 16.76 10.69
CA GLY A 55 1.49 15.90 9.69
C GLY A 55 2.43 15.44 8.58
N ARG A 56 3.76 15.59 8.74
CA ARG A 56 4.75 15.15 7.76
C ARG A 56 5.27 13.76 8.10
N ALA A 57 5.30 12.86 7.12
CA ALA A 57 5.89 11.54 7.25
C ALA A 57 7.10 11.42 6.31
N ASN A 58 8.24 10.98 6.85
CA ASN A 58 9.40 10.56 6.06
C ASN A 58 9.46 9.04 6.05
N VAL A 59 9.68 8.46 4.89
CA VAL A 59 9.52 7.02 4.65
C VAL A 59 10.75 6.49 3.96
N ASP A 60 11.40 5.52 4.59
CA ASP A 60 12.49 4.73 4.02
C ASP A 60 12.22 3.26 4.33
N ILE A 61 11.74 2.53 3.32
CA ILE A 61 11.27 1.16 3.46
C ILE A 61 11.77 0.35 2.26
N HIS A 62 12.30 -0.84 2.53
CA HIS A 62 12.61 -1.81 1.51
C HIS A 62 11.49 -2.85 1.40
N LEU A 63 10.74 -2.82 0.31
CA LEU A 63 9.68 -3.79 0.02
C LEU A 63 10.27 -5.02 -0.66
N LYS A 64 10.33 -6.16 0.05
CA LYS A 64 10.90 -7.40 -0.49
C LYS A 64 9.90 -8.12 -1.39
N GLY A 65 10.39 -8.69 -2.49
CA GLY A 65 9.60 -9.56 -3.39
C GLY A 65 8.85 -8.84 -4.51
N VAL A 66 8.81 -7.52 -4.51
CA VAL A 66 8.30 -6.73 -5.65
C VAL A 66 9.38 -6.54 -6.70
N THR A 67 8.96 -6.37 -7.96
CA THR A 67 9.82 -5.90 -9.05
C THR A 67 9.30 -4.56 -9.55
N LEU A 68 10.18 -3.76 -10.16
CA LEU A 68 9.79 -2.47 -10.75
C LEU A 68 10.09 -2.49 -12.25
N GLY A 69 9.04 -2.69 -13.04
CA GLY A 69 9.11 -2.90 -14.48
C GLY A 69 9.37 -4.35 -14.88
N GLY A 70 9.37 -4.60 -16.18
CA GLY A 70 9.67 -5.91 -16.76
C GLY A 70 8.49 -6.88 -16.82
N GLY A 71 7.32 -6.53 -16.28
CA GLY A 71 6.07 -7.28 -16.49
C GLY A 71 5.97 -8.60 -15.72
N ALA A 72 6.81 -8.81 -14.70
CA ALA A 72 6.68 -9.97 -13.82
C ALA A 72 5.33 -9.93 -13.05
N ALA A 73 4.87 -11.08 -12.55
CA ALA A 73 3.66 -11.16 -11.74
C ALA A 73 3.74 -10.29 -10.46
N THR A 74 4.95 -10.00 -9.99
CA THR A 74 5.25 -9.14 -8.83
C THR A 74 5.57 -7.69 -9.19
N ASP A 75 5.38 -7.30 -10.46
CA ASP A 75 5.67 -5.95 -10.95
C ASP A 75 4.68 -4.93 -10.36
N ILE A 76 5.23 -3.89 -9.73
CA ILE A 76 4.48 -2.76 -9.16
C ILE A 76 4.49 -1.51 -10.05
N ALA A 77 5.18 -1.54 -11.19
CA ALA A 77 5.09 -0.45 -12.17
C ALA A 77 3.64 -0.29 -12.66
N GLY A 78 3.14 0.95 -12.65
CA GLY A 78 1.76 1.24 -13.06
C GLY A 78 0.70 0.78 -12.06
N ARG A 79 1.07 0.42 -10.83
CA ARG A 79 0.16 0.25 -9.69
C ARG A 79 -0.01 1.55 -8.90
N ALA A 80 -0.87 1.58 -7.90
CA ALA A 80 -1.06 2.75 -7.05
C ALA A 80 -0.52 2.51 -5.65
N LEU A 81 0.03 3.54 -5.03
CA LEU A 81 0.34 3.62 -3.61
C LEU A 81 -0.75 4.42 -2.93
N VAL A 82 -1.32 3.89 -1.85
CA VAL A 82 -2.47 4.47 -1.15
C VAL A 82 -2.15 4.69 0.32
N VAL A 83 -2.52 5.87 0.82
CA VAL A 83 -2.47 6.21 2.26
C VAL A 83 -3.89 6.17 2.81
N HIS A 84 -4.05 5.60 3.99
CA HIS A 84 -5.33 5.47 4.68
C HIS A 84 -5.47 6.41 5.87
N ALA A 85 -6.70 6.67 6.31
CA ALA A 85 -7.00 7.58 7.41
C ALA A 85 -6.57 7.07 8.79
N ASN A 86 -6.64 5.75 9.00
CA ASN A 86 -6.30 5.11 10.27
C ASN A 86 -5.05 4.24 10.11
N ALA A 87 -4.47 3.87 11.25
CA ALA A 87 -3.44 2.84 11.28
C ALA A 87 -4.02 1.50 10.82
N ASP A 88 -3.23 0.77 10.04
CA ASP A 88 -3.38 -0.65 9.80
C ASP A 88 -3.11 -1.43 11.10
N ASP A 89 -4.04 -2.30 11.49
CA ASP A 89 -3.91 -3.21 12.64
C ASP A 89 -3.13 -4.50 12.35
N TYR A 90 -2.72 -4.68 11.09
CA TYR A 90 -1.97 -5.78 10.49
C TYR A 90 -2.62 -7.16 10.64
N ARG A 91 -3.93 -7.23 10.86
CA ARG A 91 -4.62 -8.49 11.18
C ARG A 91 -5.98 -8.59 10.52
N SER A 92 -6.78 -7.54 10.60
CA SER A 92 -8.17 -7.56 10.18
C SER A 92 -8.26 -7.68 8.67
N GLN A 93 -9.13 -8.57 8.20
CA GLN A 93 -9.30 -8.79 6.77
C GLN A 93 -10.36 -7.82 6.22
N PRO A 94 -10.24 -7.38 4.95
CA PRO A 94 -9.14 -7.66 4.02
C PRO A 94 -8.01 -6.60 4.05
N ALA A 95 -8.13 -5.56 4.88
CA ALA A 95 -7.32 -4.34 4.74
C ALA A 95 -6.98 -3.67 6.08
N GLY A 96 -6.85 -4.47 7.14
CA GLY A 96 -6.25 -4.01 8.39
C GLY A 96 -7.05 -2.98 9.18
N ASN A 97 -8.34 -2.83 8.91
CA ASN A 97 -9.18 -1.74 9.44
C ASN A 97 -8.58 -0.34 9.25
N ALA A 98 -7.75 -0.15 8.22
CA ALA A 98 -7.05 1.11 7.95
C ALA A 98 -8.02 2.28 7.61
N GLY A 99 -9.29 1.99 7.37
CA GLY A 99 -10.32 2.99 7.11
C GLY A 99 -10.25 3.55 5.70
N VAL A 100 -10.81 4.75 5.51
CA VAL A 100 -10.94 5.39 4.19
C VAL A 100 -9.57 5.72 3.59
N ARG A 101 -9.49 5.74 2.26
CA ARG A 101 -8.29 6.10 1.50
C ARG A 101 -8.25 7.63 1.39
N ILE A 102 -7.13 8.24 1.76
CA ILE A 102 -6.99 9.71 1.84
C ILE A 102 -5.99 10.28 0.83
N ALA A 103 -5.15 9.42 0.24
CA ALA A 103 -4.27 9.80 -0.86
C ALA A 103 -4.00 8.59 -1.76
N CYS A 104 -3.76 8.86 -3.04
CA CYS A 104 -3.44 7.87 -4.05
C CYS A 104 -2.39 8.44 -5.00
N GLY A 105 -1.35 7.68 -5.28
CA GLY A 105 -0.29 8.06 -6.22
C GLY A 105 0.08 6.88 -7.10
N VAL A 106 0.08 7.08 -8.42
CA VAL A 106 0.46 6.01 -9.36
C VAL A 106 1.98 5.86 -9.42
N ILE A 107 2.46 4.63 -9.29
CA ILE A 107 3.87 4.28 -9.36
C ILE A 107 4.32 4.35 -10.83
N ARG A 108 5.21 5.29 -11.12
CA ARG A 108 5.80 5.50 -12.44
C ARG A 108 7.28 5.11 -12.39
N VAL A 109 7.74 4.40 -13.41
CA VAL A 109 9.17 4.19 -13.63
C VAL A 109 9.74 5.49 -14.18
N VAL A 110 10.68 6.08 -13.46
CA VAL A 110 11.42 7.27 -13.88
C VAL A 110 12.87 6.88 -14.20
N ARG A 111 13.51 7.59 -15.13
CA ARG A 111 14.90 7.40 -15.52
C ARG A 111 15.72 8.62 -15.12
#